data_AF-A0ABD3UZX0-F1
#
_entry.id   AF-A0ABD3UZX0-F1
#
_cell.length_a   1.000
_cell.length_b   1.000
_cell.length_c   1.000
_cell.angle_alpha   90.00
_cell.angle_beta   90.00
_cell.angle_gamma   90.00
#
_symmetry.space_group_name_H-M   'P 1'
#
loop_
_entity.id
_entity.type
_entity.pdbx_description
1 polymer ?
#
loop_
_entity_poly.entity_id
_entity_poly.type
_entity_poly.pdbx_seq_one_letter_code
_entity_poly.pdbx_strand_id
1 'polypeptide(L)'
;IPSEVPNMDPRYIEMYRKALNHGKEKVYNIRIMVVGPYDVGKTTLTKRLLGKDVNICDRRSTEGIDVHTECCKVSLATEEWITQEE
;
A
#
# COMPACT_ATOMS: atom_id res chain seq x y z
N ILE A 1 7.02 -7.74 -19.90
CA ILE A 1 7.73 -8.16 -18.67
C ILE A 1 8.01 -6.88 -17.89
N PRO A 2 7.65 -6.78 -16.59
CA PRO A 2 7.94 -5.61 -15.75
C PRO A 2 9.42 -5.27 -15.74
N SER A 3 9.76 -3.98 -15.61
CA SER A 3 11.15 -3.49 -15.71
C SER A 3 12.04 -3.96 -14.57
N GLU A 4 11.46 -4.45 -13.47
CA GLU A 4 12.16 -5.03 -12.33
C GLU A 4 12.73 -6.41 -12.65
N VAL A 5 12.07 -7.19 -13.52
CA VAL A 5 12.40 -8.60 -13.78
C VAL A 5 13.75 -8.77 -14.50
N PRO A 6 14.11 -8.01 -15.56
CA PRO A 6 15.40 -8.17 -16.24
C PRO A 6 16.63 -7.93 -15.38
N ASN A 7 16.49 -7.18 -14.28
CA ASN A 7 17.58 -6.87 -13.35
C ASN A 7 17.70 -7.88 -12.20
N MET A 8 16.85 -8.91 -12.16
CA MET A 8 16.90 -9.95 -11.13
C MET A 8 17.97 -11.01 -11.44
N ASP A 9 18.34 -11.79 -10.42
CA ASP A 9 19.14 -13.00 -10.59
C ASP A 9 18.51 -13.91 -11.66
N PRO A 10 19.30 -14.52 -12.57
CA PRO A 10 18.80 -15.38 -13.65
C PRO A 10 17.83 -16.48 -13.18
N ARG A 11 17.98 -16.99 -11.96
CA ARG A 11 17.07 -17.98 -11.37
C ARG A 11 15.65 -17.44 -11.21
N TYR A 12 15.50 -16.19 -10.75
CA TYR A 12 14.19 -15.54 -10.59
C TYR A 12 13.56 -15.20 -11.94
N ILE A 13 14.35 -14.84 -12.94
CA ILE A 13 13.86 -14.62 -14.31
C ILE A 13 13.24 -15.90 -14.87
N GLU A 14 13.90 -17.05 -14.68
CA GLU A 14 13.41 -18.34 -15.13
C GLU A 14 12.14 -18.77 -14.36
N MET A 15 12.10 -18.55 -13.04
CA MET A 15 10.88 -18.78 -12.25
C MET A 15 9.72 -17.91 -12.71
N TYR A 16 9.97 -16.62 -13.00
CA TYR A 16 8.96 -15.70 -13.53
C TYR A 16 8.43 -16.17 -14.90
N ARG A 17 9.31 -16.62 -15.80
CA ARG A 17 8.91 -17.19 -17.09
C ARG A 17 8.06 -18.45 -16.93
N LYS A 18 8.41 -19.35 -16.00
CA LYS A 18 7.60 -20.53 -15.69
C LYS A 18 6.22 -20.13 -15.15
N ALA A 19 6.15 -19.14 -14.26
CA ALA A 19 4.89 -18.63 -13.73
C ALA A 19 3.97 -18.05 -14.82
N LEU A 20 4.55 -17.34 -15.81
CA LEU A 20 3.79 -16.83 -16.96
C LEU A 20 3.12 -17.94 -17.80
N ASN A 21 3.69 -19.15 -17.82
CA ASN A 21 3.10 -20.28 -18.54
C ASN A 21 1.88 -20.86 -17.83
N HIS A 22 1.70 -20.58 -16.53
CA HIS A 22 0.63 -21.19 -15.71
C HIS A 22 -0.59 -20.28 -15.53
N GLY A 23 -0.52 -19.00 -15.95
CA GLY A 23 -1.70 -18.14 -16.05
C GLY A 23 -1.43 -16.67 -15.76
N LYS A 24 -2.49 -15.99 -15.29
CA LYS A 24 -2.48 -14.58 -14.89
C LYS A 24 -2.77 -14.50 -13.40
N GLU A 25 -2.03 -13.67 -12.69
CA GLU A 25 -2.28 -13.35 -11.29
C GLU A 25 -2.66 -11.88 -11.18
N LYS A 26 -3.67 -11.56 -10.36
CA LYS A 26 -4.07 -10.18 -10.09
C LYS A 26 -3.29 -9.67 -8.89
N VAL A 27 -2.51 -8.62 -9.08
CA VAL A 27 -1.72 -7.98 -8.01
C VAL A 27 -2.47 -6.76 -7.50
N TYR A 28 -3.00 -6.84 -6.29
CA TYR A 28 -3.71 -5.75 -5.61
C TYR A 28 -2.85 -5.14 -4.50
N ASN A 29 -1.66 -4.65 -4.88
CA ASN A 29 -0.73 -4.00 -3.96
C ASN A 29 -0.38 -2.61 -4.48
N ILE A 30 -0.49 -1.60 -3.61
CA ILE A 30 -0.13 -0.22 -3.91
C ILE A 30 0.74 0.33 -2.80
N ARG A 31 1.79 1.07 -3.17
CA ARG A 31 2.60 1.86 -2.23
C ARG A 31 2.22 3.32 -2.39
N ILE A 32 1.76 3.93 -1.30
CA ILE A 32 1.37 5.35 -1.27
C ILE A 32 2.37 6.08 -0.39
N MET A 33 2.96 7.17 -0.92
CA MET A 33 3.86 8.04 -0.18
C MET A 33 3.19 9.41 0.01
N VAL A 34 3.03 9.84 1.26
CA VAL A 34 2.45 11.15 1.59
C VAL A 34 3.58 12.12 1.88
N VAL A 35 3.81 13.08 0.98
CA VAL A 35 4.91 14.06 1.05
C VAL A 35 4.40 15.49 1.10
N GLY A 36 5.21 16.38 1.67
CA GLY A 36 4.85 17.78 1.86
C GLY A 36 5.63 18.42 3.00
N PRO A 37 5.57 19.76 3.15
CA PRO A 37 6.35 20.51 4.13
C PRO A 37 6.15 20.05 5.58
N TYR A 38 7.03 20.49 6.46
CA TYR A 38 6.92 20.21 7.89
C TYR A 38 5.55 20.68 8.43
N ASP A 39 4.95 19.86 9.29
CA ASP A 39 3.70 20.14 10.02
C ASP A 39 2.43 20.48 9.20
N VAL A 40 2.36 20.08 7.92
CA VAL A 40 1.15 20.28 7.08
C VAL A 40 0.05 19.23 7.29
N GLY A 41 0.17 18.36 8.31
CA GLY A 41 -0.85 17.36 8.63
C GLY A 41 -0.77 16.05 7.84
N LYS A 42 0.36 15.72 7.22
CA LYS A 42 0.59 14.45 6.50
C LYS A 42 0.22 13.23 7.34
N THR A 43 0.76 13.16 8.55
CA THR A 43 0.53 12.09 9.52
C THR A 43 -0.93 12.01 9.93
N THR A 44 -1.58 13.15 10.13
CA THR A 44 -3.01 13.23 10.46
C THR A 44 -3.87 12.70 9.31
N LEU A 45 -3.58 13.11 8.07
CA LEU A 45 -4.27 12.62 6.89
C LEU A 45 -4.11 11.11 6.75
N THR A 46 -2.88 10.60 6.84
CA THR A 46 -2.61 9.17 6.73
C THR A 46 -3.36 8.38 7.80
N LYS A 47 -3.30 8.78 9.07
CA LYS A 47 -4.03 8.10 10.16
C LYS A 47 -5.55 8.09 9.93
N ARG A 48 -6.13 9.21 9.48
CA ARG A 48 -7.56 9.28 9.16
C ARG A 48 -7.97 8.40 8.00
N LEU A 49 -7.15 8.31 6.95
CA LEU A 49 -7.40 7.40 5.82
C LEU A 49 -7.38 5.93 6.26
N LEU A 50 -6.63 5.62 7.32
CA LEU A 50 -6.59 4.29 7.94
C LEU A 50 -7.69 4.07 8.99
N GLY A 51 -8.62 5.01 9.15
CA GLY A 51 -9.68 4.94 10.16
C GLY A 51 -9.18 5.04 11.60
N LYS A 52 -7.93 5.47 11.83
CA LYS A 52 -7.36 5.62 13.18
C LYS A 52 -7.82 6.93 13.80
N ASP A 53 -8.19 6.88 15.07
CA ASP A 53 -8.49 8.08 15.83
C ASP A 53 -7.26 9.00 15.92
N VAL A 54 -7.48 10.29 15.68
CA VAL A 54 -6.44 11.31 15.78
C VAL A 54 -6.84 12.34 16.80
N ASN A 55 -6.21 12.29 17.97
CA ASN A 55 -6.27 13.39 18.93
C ASN A 55 -5.46 14.58 18.37
N ILE A 56 -6.16 15.66 18.04
CA ILE A 56 -5.58 16.86 17.43
C ILE A 56 -4.75 17.66 18.45
N CYS A 57 -5.06 17.54 19.74
CA CYS A 57 -4.39 18.29 20.81
C CYS A 57 -2.99 17.74 21.12
N ASP A 58 -2.77 16.44 20.94
CA ASP A 58 -1.51 15.76 21.27
C ASP A 58 -0.62 15.47 20.05
N ARG A 59 -0.96 16.06 18.89
CA ARG A 59 -0.22 15.79 17.65
C ARG A 59 1.18 16.38 17.70
N ARG A 60 2.17 15.52 17.50
CA ARG A 60 3.58 15.88 17.29
C ARG A 60 3.92 15.64 15.83
N SER A 61 4.81 16.46 15.29
CA SER A 61 5.32 16.25 13.94
C SER A 61 6.05 14.89 13.86
N THR A 62 5.95 14.22 12.72
CA THR A 62 6.65 12.95 12.51
C THR A 62 8.13 13.21 12.36
N GLU A 63 8.92 12.63 13.26
CA GLU A 63 10.37 12.54 13.15
C GLU A 63 10.73 11.27 12.36
N GLY A 64 11.46 11.41 11.26
CA GLY A 64 11.88 10.29 10.42
C GLY A 64 10.79 9.76 9.49
N ILE A 65 10.75 8.43 9.29
CA ILE A 65 9.86 7.74 8.36
C ILE A 65 8.81 6.96 9.14
N ASP A 66 7.53 7.21 8.86
CA ASP A 66 6.40 6.45 9.40
C ASP A 66 5.83 5.55 8.30
N VAL A 67 5.75 4.25 8.57
CA VAL A 67 5.31 3.24 7.60
C VAL A 67 4.09 2.51 8.14
N HIS A 68 3.03 2.49 7.34
CA HIS A 68 1.84 1.70 7.62
C HIS A 68 1.64 0.65 6.53
N THR A 69 1.28 -0.56 6.94
CA THR A 69 0.91 -1.65 6.02
C THR A 69 -0.47 -2.11 6.43
N GLU A 70 -1.45 -1.89 5.56
CA GLU A 70 -2.85 -2.13 5.84
C GLU A 70 -3.46 -2.89 4.66
N CYS A 71 -4.34 -3.83 4.95
CA CYS A 71 -5.10 -4.56 3.94
C CYS A 71 -6.54 -4.09 3.97
N CYS A 72 -7.07 -3.80 2.80
CA CYS A 72 -8.47 -3.41 2.64
C CYS A 72 -9.14 -4.33 1.63
N LYS A 73 -10.45 -4.53 1.79
CA LYS A 73 -11.27 -5.34 0.89
C LYS A 73 -12.28 -4.42 0.21
N VAL A 74 -12.33 -4.48 -1.11
CA VAL A 74 -13.30 -3.75 -1.93
C VAL A 74 -14.04 -4.75 -2.80
N SER A 75 -15.35 -4.59 -2.87
CA SER A 75 -16.17 -5.32 -3.83
C SER A 75 -15.96 -4.71 -5.21
N LEU A 76 -15.40 -5.48 -6.15
CA LEU A 76 -15.23 -5.01 -7.53
C LEU A 76 -16.54 -4.96 -8.32
N ALA A 77 -17.62 -5.55 -7.79
CA ALA A 77 -18.93 -5.53 -8.43
C ALA A 77 -19.75 -4.30 -8.03
N THR A 78 -19.60 -3.84 -6.78
CA THR A 78 -20.36 -2.71 -6.23
C THR A 78 -19.50 -1.46 -6.02
N GLU A 79 -18.18 -1.57 -6.14
CA GLU A 79 -17.20 -0.52 -5.84
C GLU A 79 -17.22 -0.03 -4.39
N GLU A 80 -17.77 -0.83 -3.48
CA GLU A 80 -17.92 -0.50 -2.07
C GLU A 80 -16.86 -1.20 -1.20
N TRP A 81 -16.48 -0.53 -0.11
CA TRP A 81 -15.63 -1.11 0.92
C TRP A 81 -16.36 -2.21 1.68
N ILE A 82 -15.71 -3.37 1.81
CA ILE A 82 -16.21 -4.44 2.68
C ILE A 82 -15.68 -4.13 4.08
N THR A 83 -16.48 -3.44 4.87
CA THR A 83 -16.23 -3.24 6.29
C THR A 83 -16.40 -4.57 7.00
N GLN A 84 -15.36 -5.06 7.67
CA GLN A 84 -15.49 -6.25 8.51
C GLN A 84 -16.33 -5.83 9.71
N GLU A 85 -17.58 -6.31 9.81
CA GLU A 85 -18.20 -6.47 11.13
C GLU A 85 -17.46 -7.64 11.80
N GLU A 86 -16.96 -7.41 13.02
CA GLU A 86 -16.28 -8.42 13.86
C GLU A 86 -17.13 -9.67 14.09
#